data_AF-A0A486VTT9-F1
#
_entry.id   AF-A0A486VTT9-F1
#
_cell.length_a   1.000
_cell.length_b   1.000
_cell.length_c   1.000
_cell.angle_alpha   90.00
_cell.angle_beta   90.00
_cell.angle_gamma   90.00
#
_symmetry.space_group_name_H-M   'P 1'
#
loop_
_entity.id
_entity.type
_entity.pdbx_description
1 polymer ?
#
loop_
_entity_poly.entity_id
_entity_poly.type
_entity_poly.pdbx_seq_one_letter_code
_entity_poly.pdbx_strand_id
1 'polypeptide(L)'
;MRNLLPIALFTLMLSPLAAFAQQQFSTPEQAASALAEAIGQQNEAALSKVLGDNWQQFLPTDGIDPSAVDRFQRDWQVKHVIVQQGDNAWLDVGSEAWRLPVPIVKTSQGWRFDMAAGEEEILTRAIGRNELSAIAAMHAYVDAQQDYYQLNHRWAQKIISSEGKKDGLYWPTSPGETPSPLGPAFSPTEPGAGYHGYRFRIIAGRDDQDAALLAWPVEWGETGVMSFMIDLHDTVYQANLGEESAAKAQAITRFAPDADAGWQVVKP
;
A
#
# COMPACT_ATOMS: atom_id res chain seq x y z
N MET A 1 -3.68 75.99 -18.66
CA MET A 1 -4.27 74.72 -19.14
C MET A 1 -3.45 73.56 -18.58
N ARG A 2 -4.05 72.72 -17.72
CA ARG A 2 -3.88 71.24 -17.60
C ARG A 2 -4.23 70.75 -16.19
N ASN A 3 -5.54 70.56 -16.03
CA ASN A 3 -6.26 69.38 -15.55
C ASN A 3 -5.74 68.63 -14.31
N LEU A 4 -6.58 68.71 -13.28
CA LEU A 4 -6.74 67.77 -12.17
C LEU A 4 -7.03 66.35 -12.67
N LEU A 5 -6.47 65.34 -12.01
CA LEU A 5 -6.91 63.94 -12.11
C LEU A 5 -7.14 63.40 -10.68
N PRO A 6 -8.28 62.74 -10.39
CA PRO A 6 -8.59 62.23 -9.06
C PRO A 6 -7.88 60.90 -8.83
N ILE A 7 -7.19 60.77 -7.70
CA ILE A 7 -6.63 59.49 -7.24
C ILE A 7 -7.81 58.68 -6.69
N ALA A 8 -8.27 57.70 -7.46
CA ALA A 8 -9.23 56.71 -7.01
C ALA A 8 -8.52 55.74 -6.05
N LEU A 9 -8.92 55.77 -4.78
CA LEU A 9 -8.47 54.87 -3.74
C LEU A 9 -9.13 53.49 -3.97
N PHE A 10 -8.41 52.55 -4.56
CA PHE A 10 -8.86 51.15 -4.66
C PHE A 10 -8.66 50.50 -3.29
N THR A 11 -9.72 50.43 -2.48
CA THR A 11 -9.76 49.58 -1.29
C THR A 11 -9.69 48.13 -1.73
N LEU A 12 -8.51 47.52 -1.58
CA LEU A 12 -8.31 46.08 -1.70
C LEU A 12 -9.08 45.42 -0.54
N MET A 13 -10.27 44.89 -0.83
CA MET A 13 -10.99 44.00 0.08
C MET A 13 -10.17 42.69 0.15
N LEU A 14 -9.38 42.52 1.21
CA LEU A 14 -8.86 41.20 1.59
C LEU A 14 -10.08 40.34 1.93
N SER A 15 -10.53 39.51 1.00
CA SER A 15 -11.39 38.39 1.33
C SER A 15 -10.62 37.48 2.28
N PRO A 16 -11.13 37.18 3.49
CA PRO A 16 -10.53 36.14 4.30
C PRO A 16 -10.67 34.84 3.51
N LEU A 17 -9.55 34.22 3.15
CA LEU A 17 -9.52 32.80 2.84
C LEU A 17 -10.11 32.13 4.09
N ALA A 18 -11.34 31.64 3.98
CA ALA A 18 -11.93 30.81 5.01
C ALA A 18 -11.13 29.49 5.01
N ALA A 19 -10.04 29.47 5.76
CA ALA A 19 -9.47 28.23 6.23
C ALA A 19 -10.55 27.57 7.07
N PHE A 20 -11.19 26.52 6.55
CA PHE A 20 -12.11 25.72 7.35
C PHE A 20 -11.26 25.02 8.40
N ALA A 21 -11.29 25.55 9.63
CA ALA A 21 -10.57 24.96 10.74
C ALA A 21 -11.08 23.53 10.97
N GLN A 22 -10.16 22.57 11.07
CA GLN A 22 -10.46 21.19 11.47
C GLN A 22 -11.31 21.20 12.75
N GLN A 23 -12.34 20.37 12.76
CA GLN A 23 -13.29 20.29 13.86
C GLN A 23 -12.60 19.85 15.16
N GLN A 24 -12.89 20.58 16.24
CA GLN A 24 -12.47 20.23 17.60
C GLN A 24 -13.62 19.54 18.32
N PHE A 25 -13.29 18.52 19.09
CA PHE A 25 -14.25 17.70 19.82
C PHE A 25 -14.03 17.81 21.32
N SER A 26 -15.09 17.71 22.12
CA SER A 26 -14.96 17.78 23.58
C SER A 26 -14.28 16.54 24.16
N THR A 27 -14.43 15.39 23.50
CA THR A 27 -13.83 14.11 23.89
C THR A 27 -13.32 13.34 22.66
N PRO A 28 -12.34 12.44 22.81
CA PRO A 28 -11.86 11.60 21.70
C PRO A 28 -12.95 10.64 21.17
N GLU A 29 -13.91 10.22 22.00
CA GLU A 29 -15.05 9.39 21.57
C GLU A 29 -15.94 10.14 20.58
N GLN A 30 -16.15 11.44 20.78
CA GLN A 30 -16.91 12.26 19.83
C GLN A 30 -16.18 12.37 18.48
N ALA A 31 -14.86 12.54 18.50
CA ALA A 31 -14.05 12.56 17.28
C ALA A 31 -14.15 11.23 16.51
N ALA A 32 -13.97 10.11 17.20
CA ALA A 32 -14.08 8.77 16.61
C ALA A 32 -15.48 8.49 16.05
N SER A 33 -16.54 8.92 16.76
CA SER A 33 -17.92 8.76 16.29
C SER A 33 -18.19 9.57 15.03
N ALA A 34 -17.69 10.81 14.97
CA ALA A 34 -17.80 11.66 13.79
C ALA A 34 -17.04 11.07 12.59
N LEU A 35 -15.87 10.45 12.82
CA LEU A 35 -15.15 9.72 11.78
C LEU A 35 -15.96 8.53 11.27
N ALA A 36 -16.47 7.70 12.17
CA ALA A 36 -17.24 6.52 11.79
C ALA A 36 -18.52 6.88 11.02
N GLU A 37 -19.21 7.96 11.41
CA GLU A 37 -20.36 8.49 10.68
C GLU A 37 -19.96 8.99 9.28
N ALA A 38 -18.88 9.77 9.17
CA ALA A 38 -18.40 10.31 7.91
C ALA A 38 -17.98 9.19 6.92
N ILE A 39 -17.30 8.15 7.41
CA ILE A 39 -16.98 6.94 6.63
C ILE A 39 -18.26 6.20 6.25
N GLY A 40 -19.20 6.06 7.19
CA GLY A 40 -20.51 5.44 7.02
C GLY A 40 -21.32 6.01 5.86
N GLN A 41 -21.31 7.34 5.76
CA GLN A 41 -22.05 8.10 4.77
C GLN A 41 -21.25 8.38 3.49
N GLN A 42 -19.98 7.95 3.43
CA GLN A 42 -19.03 8.31 2.37
C GLN A 42 -18.99 9.84 2.13
N ASN A 43 -19.05 10.61 3.21
CA ASN A 43 -19.21 12.06 3.17
C ASN A 43 -17.85 12.75 3.21
N GLU A 44 -17.27 13.03 2.04
CA GLU A 44 -15.95 13.68 1.92
C GLU A 44 -15.88 15.03 2.64
N ALA A 45 -16.94 15.83 2.58
CA ALA A 45 -16.97 17.12 3.27
C ALA A 45 -16.96 16.97 4.81
N ALA A 46 -17.57 15.91 5.34
CA ALA A 46 -17.47 15.57 6.76
C ALA A 46 -16.07 15.02 7.10
N LEU A 47 -15.48 14.17 6.24
CA LEU A 47 -14.11 13.68 6.41
C LEU A 47 -13.11 14.83 6.45
N SER A 48 -13.22 15.82 5.56
CA SER A 48 -12.35 17.02 5.59
C SER A 48 -12.49 17.80 6.90
N LYS A 49 -13.69 17.90 7.47
CA LYS A 49 -13.87 18.54 8.79
C LYS A 49 -13.23 17.74 9.92
N VAL A 50 -13.32 16.41 9.87
CA VAL A 50 -12.83 15.52 10.94
C VAL A 50 -11.31 15.33 10.88
N LEU A 51 -10.77 15.06 9.69
CA LEU A 51 -9.37 14.71 9.45
C LEU A 51 -8.51 15.92 9.03
N GLY A 52 -9.13 17.03 8.63
CA GLY A 52 -8.45 18.21 8.08
C GLY A 52 -8.31 18.15 6.56
N ASP A 53 -8.14 19.30 5.89
CA ASP A 53 -8.25 19.43 4.42
C ASP A 53 -7.23 18.62 3.60
N ASN A 54 -6.15 18.14 4.21
CA ASN A 54 -5.10 17.38 3.54
C ASN A 54 -5.27 15.85 3.64
N TRP A 55 -6.36 15.35 4.22
CA TRP A 55 -6.53 13.93 4.48
C TRP A 55 -6.49 13.06 3.21
N GLN A 56 -6.96 13.57 2.07
CA GLN A 56 -6.93 12.84 0.79
C GLN A 56 -5.52 12.58 0.27
N GLN A 57 -4.49 13.27 0.76
CA GLN A 57 -3.10 12.99 0.38
C GLN A 57 -2.64 11.62 0.89
N PHE A 58 -3.20 11.15 1.99
CA PHE A 58 -2.78 9.91 2.67
C PHE A 58 -3.81 8.79 2.54
N LEU A 59 -5.07 9.15 2.32
CA LEU A 59 -6.17 8.24 2.10
C LEU A 59 -6.87 8.63 0.81
N PRO A 60 -6.22 8.45 -0.36
CA PRO A 60 -6.87 8.71 -1.64
C PRO A 60 -8.13 7.84 -1.74
N THR A 61 -9.25 8.45 -2.11
CA THR A 61 -10.54 7.76 -2.26
C THR A 61 -10.58 6.88 -3.51
N ASP A 62 -9.76 7.19 -4.51
CA ASP A 62 -9.56 6.38 -5.70
C ASP A 62 -8.77 5.11 -5.34
N GLY A 63 -9.31 3.95 -5.68
CA GLY A 63 -8.65 2.66 -5.42
C GLY A 63 -8.81 2.12 -4.00
N ILE A 64 -9.58 2.77 -3.12
CA ILE A 64 -10.03 2.12 -1.87
C ILE A 64 -10.94 0.96 -2.26
N ASP A 65 -10.52 -0.26 -1.91
CA ASP A 65 -11.38 -1.43 -2.02
C ASP A 65 -12.68 -1.15 -1.26
N PRO A 66 -13.86 -1.19 -1.91
CA PRO A 66 -15.15 -1.02 -1.23
C PRO A 66 -15.29 -1.91 0.02
N SER A 67 -14.62 -3.05 0.02
CA SER A 67 -14.56 -3.97 1.17
C SER A 67 -13.90 -3.35 2.41
N ALA A 68 -13.03 -2.35 2.26
CA ALA A 68 -12.33 -1.69 3.36
C ALA A 68 -13.27 -0.82 4.20
N VAL A 69 -14.16 -0.06 3.55
CA VAL A 69 -15.20 0.73 4.23
C VAL A 69 -16.16 -0.20 4.96
N ASP A 70 -16.63 -1.24 4.27
CA ASP A 70 -17.52 -2.25 4.86
C ASP A 70 -16.85 -2.97 6.05
N ARG A 71 -15.56 -3.29 5.93
CA ARG A 71 -14.79 -3.91 7.01
C ARG A 71 -14.70 -2.99 8.22
N PHE A 72 -14.33 -1.72 8.03
CA PHE A 72 -14.27 -0.77 9.14
C PHE A 72 -15.64 -0.64 9.84
N GLN A 73 -16.73 -0.52 9.08
CA GLN A 73 -18.08 -0.42 9.64
C GLN A 73 -18.48 -1.68 10.42
N ARG A 74 -18.17 -2.87 9.90
CA ARG A 74 -18.39 -4.13 10.62
C ARG A 74 -17.59 -4.18 11.91
N ASP A 75 -16.30 -3.89 11.86
CA ASP A 75 -15.41 -3.92 13.02
C ASP A 75 -15.85 -2.90 14.08
N TRP A 76 -16.25 -1.70 13.66
CA TRP A 76 -16.84 -0.68 14.52
C TRP A 76 -18.09 -1.18 15.25
N GLN A 77 -19.00 -1.87 14.55
CA GLN A 77 -20.22 -2.42 15.15
C GLN A 77 -19.93 -3.56 16.14
N VAL A 78 -18.91 -4.37 15.87
CA VAL A 78 -18.48 -5.46 16.78
C VAL A 78 -17.96 -4.87 18.10
N LYS A 79 -17.03 -3.92 18.02
CA LYS A 79 -16.43 -3.28 19.17
C LYS A 79 -15.68 -2.02 18.72
N HIS A 80 -15.75 -0.95 19.51
CA HIS A 80 -14.88 0.21 19.36
C HIS A 80 -14.48 0.74 20.73
N VAL A 81 -13.20 1.05 20.90
CA VAL A 81 -12.64 1.52 22.19
C VAL A 81 -11.68 2.67 21.92
N ILE A 82 -11.76 3.71 22.75
CA ILE A 82 -10.74 4.73 22.83
C ILE A 82 -9.70 4.32 23.87
N VAL A 83 -8.45 4.18 23.42
CA VAL A 83 -7.29 3.98 24.27
C VAL A 83 -6.60 5.33 24.44
N GLN A 84 -6.76 5.97 25.59
CA GLN A 84 -6.13 7.26 25.88
C GLN A 84 -4.81 7.08 26.65
N GLN A 85 -3.77 7.80 26.23
CA GLN A 85 -2.49 7.91 26.95
C GLN A 85 -2.03 9.37 26.97
N GLY A 86 -2.19 10.02 28.13
CA GLY A 86 -1.88 11.45 28.28
C GLY A 86 -2.74 12.32 27.37
N ASP A 87 -2.07 13.09 26.52
CA ASP A 87 -2.69 13.99 25.53
C ASP A 87 -2.94 13.32 24.17
N ASN A 88 -2.71 12.01 24.06
CA ASN A 88 -3.01 11.22 22.87
C ASN A 88 -4.10 10.20 23.14
N ALA A 89 -4.87 9.86 22.11
CA ALA A 89 -5.88 8.82 22.13
C ALA A 89 -5.89 8.08 20.78
N TRP A 90 -6.20 6.78 20.82
CA TRP A 90 -6.30 5.95 19.63
C TRP A 90 -7.63 5.23 19.61
N LEU A 91 -8.17 5.07 18.40
CA LEU A 91 -9.36 4.28 18.15
C LEU A 91 -8.98 2.84 17.80
N ASP A 92 -9.42 1.89 18.60
CA ASP A 92 -9.38 0.46 18.29
C ASP A 92 -10.76 -0.03 17.88
N VAL A 93 -10.85 -0.81 16.80
CA VAL A 93 -12.11 -1.41 16.32
C VAL A 93 -12.01 -2.93 16.16
N GLY A 94 -13.14 -3.62 16.24
CA GLY A 94 -13.26 -5.06 16.02
C GLY A 94 -12.78 -5.93 17.18
N SER A 95 -12.90 -7.25 17.00
CA SER A 95 -12.44 -8.25 17.99
C SER A 95 -10.93 -8.24 18.16
N GLU A 96 -10.21 -8.02 17.06
CA GLU A 96 -8.74 -8.00 16.99
C GLU A 96 -8.14 -6.68 17.48
N ALA A 97 -8.96 -5.73 17.95
CA ALA A 97 -8.54 -4.40 18.39
C ALA A 97 -7.63 -3.71 17.36
N TRP A 98 -8.05 -3.72 16.08
CA TRP A 98 -7.30 -3.04 15.03
C TRP A 98 -7.27 -1.54 15.33
N ARG A 99 -6.07 -1.01 15.55
CA ARG A 99 -5.85 0.40 15.87
C ARG A 99 -5.84 1.24 14.62
N LEU A 100 -6.63 2.30 14.57
CA LEU A 100 -6.53 3.33 13.54
C LEU A 100 -5.15 3.99 13.61
N PRO A 101 -4.42 4.14 12.49
CA PRO A 101 -3.06 4.70 12.49
C PRO A 101 -3.02 6.20 12.76
N VAL A 102 -4.16 6.90 12.62
CA VAL A 102 -4.26 8.34 12.88
C VAL A 102 -4.64 8.57 14.35
N PRO A 103 -3.76 9.17 15.17
CA PRO A 103 -4.07 9.46 16.56
C PRO A 103 -5.06 10.62 16.68
N ILE A 104 -5.75 10.68 17.82
CA ILE A 104 -6.55 11.81 18.27
C ILE A 104 -5.73 12.51 19.36
N VAL A 105 -5.42 13.80 19.16
CA VAL A 105 -4.56 14.58 20.05
C VAL A 105 -5.37 15.64 20.78
N LYS A 106 -5.01 15.90 22.03
CA LYS A 106 -5.57 16.97 22.85
C LYS A 106 -4.90 18.29 22.51
N THR A 107 -5.70 19.32 22.35
CA THR A 107 -5.27 20.71 22.10
C THR A 107 -5.90 21.64 23.14
N SER A 108 -5.56 22.94 23.06
CA SER A 108 -6.21 23.96 23.88
C SER A 108 -7.69 24.17 23.55
N GLN A 109 -8.14 23.76 22.35
CA GLN A 109 -9.52 23.94 21.87
C GLN A 109 -10.38 22.66 21.96
N GLY A 110 -9.78 21.53 22.33
CA GLY A 110 -10.45 20.22 22.36
C GLY A 110 -9.57 19.13 21.75
N TRP A 111 -10.18 18.03 21.36
CA TRP A 111 -9.54 16.89 20.71
C TRP A 111 -9.73 16.96 19.20
N ARG A 112 -8.72 16.55 18.42
CA ARG A 112 -8.79 16.46 16.96
C ARG A 112 -7.94 15.30 16.46
N PHE A 113 -8.21 14.79 15.26
CA PHE A 113 -7.28 13.86 14.61
C PHE A 113 -6.00 14.60 14.19
N ASP A 114 -4.85 13.92 14.30
CA ASP A 114 -3.58 14.45 13.81
C ASP A 114 -3.09 13.60 12.65
N MET A 115 -3.47 14.01 11.43
CA MET A 115 -3.06 13.33 10.19
C MET A 115 -1.55 13.34 10.00
N ALA A 116 -0.88 14.46 10.33
CA ALA A 116 0.56 14.57 10.19
C ALA A 116 1.29 13.58 11.13
N ALA A 117 0.78 13.40 12.35
CA ALA A 117 1.31 12.39 13.27
C ALA A 117 1.00 10.94 12.83
N GLY A 118 -0.02 10.72 12.00
CA GLY A 118 -0.40 9.40 11.49
C GLY A 118 0.31 8.98 10.20
N GLU A 119 0.93 9.92 9.48
CA GLU A 119 1.53 9.71 8.15
C GLU A 119 2.57 8.57 8.14
N GLU A 120 3.57 8.63 9.03
CA GLU A 120 4.65 7.64 9.11
C GLU A 120 4.11 6.24 9.42
N GLU A 121 3.09 6.13 10.28
CA GLU A 121 2.45 4.86 10.62
C GLU A 121 1.61 4.30 9.46
N ILE A 122 0.88 5.16 8.73
CA ILE A 122 0.13 4.77 7.53
C ILE A 122 1.09 4.18 6.50
N LEU A 123 2.17 4.89 6.21
CA LEU A 123 3.19 4.48 5.27
C LEU A 123 3.85 3.17 5.70
N THR A 124 4.32 3.09 6.94
CA THR A 124 4.97 1.89 7.50
C THR A 124 4.06 0.66 7.39
N ARG A 125 2.76 0.80 7.69
CA ARG A 125 1.81 -0.30 7.56
C ARG A 125 1.52 -0.66 6.10
N ALA A 126 1.49 0.31 5.20
CA ALA A 126 1.32 0.05 3.77
C ALA A 126 2.50 -0.75 3.22
N ILE A 127 3.73 -0.32 3.51
CA ILE A 127 4.97 -1.02 3.20
C ILE A 127 4.94 -2.45 3.73
N GLY A 128 4.61 -2.65 5.01
CA GLY A 128 4.57 -3.99 5.61
C GLY A 128 3.52 -4.90 4.95
N ARG A 129 2.34 -4.38 4.62
CA ARG A 129 1.32 -5.17 3.88
C ARG A 129 1.79 -5.53 2.47
N ASN A 130 2.39 -4.59 1.76
CA ASN A 130 2.92 -4.82 0.41
C ASN A 130 4.02 -5.87 0.41
N GLU A 131 4.94 -5.80 1.39
CA GLU A 131 6.02 -6.77 1.57
C GLU A 131 5.49 -8.19 1.87
N LEU A 132 4.50 -8.31 2.76
CA LEU A 132 3.85 -9.59 3.03
C LEU A 132 3.12 -10.13 1.80
N SER A 133 2.43 -9.28 1.03
CA SER A 133 1.82 -9.68 -0.24
C SER A 133 2.87 -10.13 -1.27
N ALA A 134 4.04 -9.49 -1.31
CA ALA A 134 5.12 -9.89 -2.19
C ALA A 134 5.69 -11.26 -1.81
N ILE A 135 5.93 -11.51 -0.52
CA ILE A 135 6.37 -12.81 0.00
C ILE A 135 5.33 -13.90 -0.33
N ALA A 136 4.04 -13.63 -0.11
CA ALA A 136 2.98 -14.57 -0.48
C ALA A 136 2.97 -14.88 -1.99
N ALA A 137 3.19 -13.88 -2.84
CA ALA A 137 3.29 -14.08 -4.28
C ALA A 137 4.53 -14.91 -4.69
N MET A 138 5.62 -14.81 -3.94
CA MET A 138 6.82 -15.60 -4.19
C MET A 138 6.59 -17.09 -3.91
N HIS A 139 5.85 -17.43 -2.84
CA HIS A 139 5.43 -18.81 -2.59
C HIS A 139 4.49 -19.32 -3.69
N ALA A 140 3.49 -18.52 -4.06
CA ALA A 140 2.57 -18.87 -5.16
C ALA A 140 3.29 -19.06 -6.51
N TYR A 141 4.41 -18.36 -6.74
CA TYR A 141 5.26 -18.59 -7.89
C TYR A 141 5.91 -19.99 -7.88
N VAL A 142 6.36 -20.48 -6.72
CA VAL A 142 6.95 -21.82 -6.60
C VAL A 142 5.90 -22.88 -6.93
N ASP A 143 4.70 -22.76 -6.37
CA ASP A 143 3.57 -23.64 -6.68
C ASP A 143 3.27 -23.64 -8.19
N ALA A 144 3.18 -22.44 -8.79
CA ALA A 144 2.90 -22.30 -10.22
C ALA A 144 4.02 -22.86 -11.12
N GLN A 145 5.28 -22.78 -10.70
CA GLN A 145 6.39 -23.41 -11.41
C GLN A 145 6.27 -24.93 -11.38
N GLN A 146 5.89 -25.51 -10.25
CA GLN A 146 5.68 -26.95 -10.12
C GLN A 146 4.54 -27.42 -11.04
N ASP A 147 3.42 -26.72 -11.06
CA ASP A 147 2.30 -27.00 -11.97
C ASP A 147 2.71 -26.87 -13.44
N TYR A 148 3.46 -25.82 -13.79
CA TYR A 148 3.96 -25.64 -15.15
C TYR A 148 4.91 -26.78 -15.56
N TYR A 149 5.79 -27.23 -14.66
CA TYR A 149 6.73 -28.32 -14.90
C TYR A 149 6.01 -29.66 -15.09
N GLN A 150 4.93 -29.94 -14.34
CA GLN A 150 4.14 -31.15 -14.53
C GLN A 150 3.53 -31.23 -15.94
N LEU A 151 3.14 -30.09 -16.51
CA LEU A 151 2.53 -30.01 -17.83
C LEU A 151 3.56 -30.00 -18.98
N ASN A 152 4.72 -29.38 -18.77
CA ASN A 152 5.68 -29.06 -19.84
C ASN A 152 7.04 -29.74 -19.70
N HIS A 153 7.30 -30.40 -18.57
CA HIS A 153 8.59 -31.01 -18.20
C HIS A 153 9.79 -30.06 -18.30
N ARG A 154 9.54 -28.77 -18.05
CA ARG A 154 10.53 -27.69 -18.00
C ARG A 154 9.99 -26.55 -17.14
N TRP A 155 10.88 -25.76 -16.55
CA TRP A 155 10.49 -24.56 -15.79
C TRP A 155 10.12 -23.40 -16.72
N ALA A 156 9.14 -22.59 -16.30
CA ALA A 156 8.76 -21.39 -17.02
C ALA A 156 9.84 -20.30 -16.84
N GLN A 157 10.17 -19.62 -17.94
CA GLN A 157 11.13 -18.52 -17.95
C GLN A 157 10.44 -17.15 -18.07
N LYS A 158 9.10 -17.14 -18.06
CA LYS A 158 8.27 -15.94 -18.15
C LYS A 158 7.13 -16.03 -17.13
N ILE A 159 6.81 -14.89 -16.51
CA ILE A 159 5.60 -14.78 -15.68
C ILE A 159 4.37 -14.72 -16.59
N ILE A 160 4.38 -13.82 -17.57
CA ILE A 160 3.28 -13.66 -18.55
C ILE A 160 3.69 -14.34 -19.86
N SER A 161 2.81 -15.19 -20.39
CA SER A 161 3.04 -15.85 -21.67
C SER A 161 3.04 -14.84 -22.83
N SER A 162 3.80 -15.14 -23.88
CA SER A 162 3.70 -14.40 -25.14
C SER A 162 2.32 -14.56 -25.76
N GLU A 163 1.89 -13.57 -26.55
CA GLU A 163 0.57 -13.55 -27.18
C GLU A 163 0.26 -14.85 -27.93
N GLY A 164 -0.88 -15.47 -27.61
CA GLY A 164 -1.32 -16.74 -28.18
C GLY A 164 -0.53 -17.98 -27.76
N LYS A 165 0.43 -17.86 -26.83
CA LYS A 165 1.26 -18.98 -26.33
C LYS A 165 0.96 -19.30 -24.87
N LYS A 166 1.44 -20.47 -24.43
CA LYS A 166 1.44 -20.94 -23.04
C LYS A 166 2.88 -21.19 -22.57
N ASP A 167 3.75 -20.21 -22.80
CA ASP A 167 5.20 -20.26 -22.54
C ASP A 167 5.64 -19.48 -21.30
N GLY A 168 4.67 -19.05 -20.47
CA GLY A 168 4.88 -18.46 -19.15
C GLY A 168 3.87 -19.00 -18.14
N LEU A 169 3.91 -18.49 -16.91
CA LEU A 169 3.06 -18.96 -15.80
C LEU A 169 1.61 -18.47 -15.86
N TYR A 170 1.35 -17.37 -16.56
CA TYR A 170 0.01 -16.80 -16.78
C TYR A 170 -0.32 -16.72 -18.27
N TRP A 171 -1.56 -17.06 -18.63
CA TRP A 171 -2.18 -16.76 -19.92
C TRP A 171 -3.68 -16.59 -19.72
N PRO A 172 -4.36 -15.70 -20.48
CA PRO A 172 -5.82 -15.59 -20.42
C PRO A 172 -6.46 -16.89 -20.92
N THR A 173 -7.52 -17.35 -20.24
CA THR A 173 -8.25 -18.58 -20.58
C THR A 173 -9.73 -18.32 -20.78
N SER A 174 -10.34 -19.01 -21.73
CA SER A 174 -11.80 -19.00 -21.93
C SER A 174 -12.49 -19.98 -20.97
N PRO A 175 -13.80 -19.82 -20.69
CA PRO A 175 -14.55 -20.78 -19.87
C PRO A 175 -14.43 -22.21 -20.41
N GLY A 176 -14.01 -23.14 -19.56
CA GLY A 176 -13.82 -24.56 -19.90
C GLY A 176 -12.43 -24.94 -20.38
N GLU A 177 -11.52 -23.98 -20.57
CA GLU A 177 -10.10 -24.27 -20.82
C GLU A 177 -9.33 -24.56 -19.52
N THR A 178 -8.25 -25.33 -19.61
CA THR A 178 -7.32 -25.53 -18.49
C THR A 178 -6.72 -24.18 -18.07
N PRO A 179 -6.87 -23.78 -16.79
CA PRO A 179 -6.34 -22.51 -16.29
C PRO A 179 -4.81 -22.47 -16.37
N SER A 180 -4.25 -21.26 -16.42
CA SER A 180 -2.81 -21.06 -16.24
C SER A 180 -2.38 -21.30 -14.79
N PRO A 181 -1.14 -21.76 -14.54
CA PRO A 181 -0.63 -21.99 -13.19
C PRO A 181 -0.77 -20.79 -12.24
N LEU A 182 -0.41 -19.59 -12.69
CA LEU A 182 -0.77 -18.35 -12.00
C LEU A 182 -2.13 -17.89 -12.53
N GLY A 183 -3.07 -17.60 -11.63
CA GLY A 183 -4.37 -17.03 -11.97
C GLY A 183 -4.34 -15.51 -12.25
N PRO A 184 -5.46 -14.91 -12.69
CA PRO A 184 -5.53 -13.48 -13.00
C PRO A 184 -5.32 -12.56 -11.79
N ALA A 185 -5.41 -13.09 -10.57
CA ALA A 185 -5.19 -12.36 -9.33
C ALA A 185 -3.80 -11.71 -9.23
N PHE A 186 -2.81 -12.18 -10.02
CA PHE A 186 -1.44 -11.65 -10.04
C PHE A 186 -1.22 -10.52 -11.06
N SER A 187 -2.27 -10.10 -11.79
CA SER A 187 -2.18 -8.98 -12.72
C SER A 187 -2.41 -7.65 -12.00
N PRO A 188 -1.50 -6.67 -12.11
CA PRO A 188 -1.74 -5.34 -11.55
C PRO A 188 -2.94 -4.67 -12.25
N THR A 189 -3.73 -3.91 -11.50
CA THR A 189 -4.90 -3.17 -12.00
C THR A 189 -4.49 -2.05 -12.95
N GLU A 190 -3.34 -1.43 -12.69
CA GLU A 190 -2.80 -0.31 -13.46
C GLU A 190 -1.40 -0.62 -14.01
N PRO A 191 -1.09 -0.22 -15.26
CA PRO A 191 0.24 -0.37 -15.82
C PRO A 191 1.31 0.31 -14.95
N GLY A 192 2.39 -0.41 -14.63
CA GLY A 192 3.53 0.15 -13.91
C GLY A 192 3.41 0.16 -12.39
N ALA A 193 2.21 0.00 -11.83
CA ALA A 193 1.95 -0.04 -10.38
C ALA A 193 2.54 -1.26 -9.66
N GLY A 194 2.88 -2.32 -10.41
CA GLY A 194 3.34 -3.57 -9.82
C GLY A 194 2.23 -4.31 -9.06
N TYR A 195 2.52 -5.54 -8.63
CA TYR A 195 1.60 -6.30 -7.81
C TYR A 195 1.80 -5.90 -6.34
N HIS A 196 0.80 -5.25 -5.74
CA HIS A 196 0.92 -4.61 -4.42
C HIS A 196 2.16 -3.71 -4.27
N GLY A 197 2.48 -2.91 -5.30
CA GLY A 197 3.65 -2.04 -5.28
C GLY A 197 4.99 -2.75 -5.49
N TYR A 198 5.00 -4.03 -5.86
CA TYR A 198 6.21 -4.80 -6.14
C TYR A 198 6.35 -5.19 -7.61
N ARG A 199 7.60 -5.17 -8.09
CA ARG A 199 8.01 -5.70 -9.39
C ARG A 199 8.58 -7.09 -9.20
N PHE A 200 8.33 -7.97 -10.17
CA PHE A 200 8.78 -9.35 -10.15
C PHE A 200 9.51 -9.68 -11.44
N ARG A 201 10.60 -10.44 -11.33
CA ARG A 201 11.36 -10.93 -12.48
C ARG A 201 11.91 -12.32 -12.21
N ILE A 202 11.71 -13.21 -13.17
CA ILE A 202 12.37 -14.52 -13.16
C ILE A 202 13.84 -14.31 -13.49
N ILE A 203 14.70 -14.87 -12.65
CA ILE A 203 16.16 -14.88 -12.80
C ILE A 203 16.66 -16.33 -12.87
N ALA A 204 17.92 -16.53 -13.27
CA ALA A 204 18.50 -17.88 -13.28
C ALA A 204 18.56 -18.46 -11.87
N GLY A 205 18.25 -19.76 -11.73
CA GLY A 205 18.41 -20.48 -10.47
C GLY A 205 19.88 -20.74 -10.11
N ARG A 206 20.11 -21.62 -9.13
CA ARG A 206 21.46 -22.07 -8.76
C ARG A 206 22.11 -22.82 -9.93
N ASP A 207 21.35 -23.76 -10.50
CA ASP A 207 21.70 -24.50 -11.70
C ASP A 207 21.15 -23.81 -12.96
N ASP A 208 21.83 -23.96 -14.09
CA ASP A 208 21.49 -23.25 -15.34
C ASP A 208 20.13 -23.68 -15.94
N GLN A 209 19.57 -24.79 -15.48
CA GLN A 209 18.24 -25.28 -15.88
C GLN A 209 17.14 -24.75 -14.97
N ASP A 210 17.47 -24.24 -13.78
CA ASP A 210 16.52 -23.82 -12.76
C ASP A 210 16.09 -22.36 -12.92
N ALA A 211 14.99 -22.02 -12.25
CA ALA A 211 14.47 -20.68 -12.19
C ALA A 211 14.39 -20.20 -10.72
N ALA A 212 14.48 -18.90 -10.55
CA ALA A 212 14.24 -18.22 -9.29
C ALA A 212 13.46 -16.93 -9.55
N LEU A 213 12.92 -16.34 -8.49
CA LEU A 213 12.17 -15.09 -8.59
C LEU A 213 12.83 -14.01 -7.73
N LEU A 214 13.02 -12.84 -8.34
CA LEU A 214 13.43 -11.62 -7.68
C LEU A 214 12.24 -10.69 -7.58
N ALA A 215 12.04 -10.09 -6.41
CA ALA A 215 11.05 -9.04 -6.18
C ALA A 215 11.71 -7.80 -5.57
N TRP A 216 11.27 -6.61 -5.98
CA TRP A 216 11.73 -5.33 -5.43
C TRP A 216 10.61 -4.28 -5.50
N PRO A 217 10.61 -3.26 -4.63
CA PRO A 217 9.58 -2.24 -4.62
C PRO A 217 9.59 -1.45 -5.92
N VAL A 218 8.41 -1.00 -6.34
CA VAL A 218 8.25 -0.07 -7.46
C VAL A 218 8.93 1.25 -7.15
N GLU A 219 8.71 1.75 -5.93
CA GLU A 219 9.35 2.93 -5.34
C GLU A 219 9.83 2.60 -3.93
N TRP A 220 11.15 2.68 -3.72
CA TRP A 220 11.77 2.38 -2.43
C TRP A 220 11.42 3.45 -1.40
N GLY A 221 11.07 3.03 -0.18
CA GLY A 221 10.63 3.93 0.89
C GLY A 221 9.14 4.30 0.82
N GLU A 222 8.47 4.04 -0.31
CA GLU A 222 7.04 4.31 -0.47
C GLU A 222 6.21 3.03 -0.58
N THR A 223 6.57 2.17 -1.54
CA THR A 223 5.85 0.91 -1.80
C THR A 223 6.44 -0.28 -1.05
N GLY A 224 7.70 -0.15 -0.63
CA GLY A 224 8.45 -1.19 0.07
C GLY A 224 9.88 -0.74 0.38
N VAL A 225 10.57 -1.43 1.28
CA VAL A 225 11.99 -1.19 1.60
C VAL A 225 12.87 -2.40 1.35
N MET A 226 12.31 -3.61 1.42
CA MET A 226 13.02 -4.86 1.17
C MET A 226 12.92 -5.30 -0.29
N SER A 227 13.99 -5.90 -0.79
CA SER A 227 13.96 -6.74 -1.98
C SER A 227 14.04 -8.19 -1.57
N PHE A 228 13.47 -9.09 -2.37
CA PHE A 228 13.34 -10.50 -2.03
C PHE A 228 13.82 -11.42 -3.14
N MET A 229 14.34 -12.59 -2.78
CA MET A 229 14.67 -13.68 -3.70
C MET A 229 14.13 -15.01 -3.18
N ILE A 230 13.63 -15.85 -4.07
CA ILE A 230 13.21 -17.23 -3.77
C ILE A 230 13.69 -18.13 -4.91
N ASP A 231 14.16 -19.33 -4.58
CA ASP A 231 14.38 -20.40 -5.55
C ASP A 231 13.28 -21.47 -5.40
N LEU A 232 13.35 -22.55 -6.18
CA LEU A 232 12.35 -23.61 -6.15
C LEU A 232 12.34 -24.44 -4.85
N HIS A 233 13.25 -24.17 -3.90
CA HIS A 233 13.25 -24.73 -2.55
C HIS A 233 12.37 -23.93 -1.57
N ASP A 234 11.64 -22.93 -2.07
CA ASP A 234 10.62 -22.19 -1.32
C ASP A 234 11.16 -21.42 -0.09
N THR A 235 12.45 -21.08 -0.11
CA THR A 235 13.08 -20.28 0.95
C THR A 235 13.24 -18.83 0.50
N VAL A 236 12.53 -17.92 1.15
CA VAL A 236 12.61 -16.48 0.84
C VAL A 236 13.80 -15.84 1.55
N TYR A 237 14.60 -15.11 0.78
CA TYR A 237 15.66 -14.25 1.26
C TYR A 237 15.25 -12.80 1.07
N GLN A 238 15.68 -11.92 1.97
CA GLN A 238 15.44 -10.49 1.89
C GLN A 238 16.74 -9.69 2.07
N ALA A 239 16.81 -8.53 1.42
CA ALA A 239 17.84 -7.52 1.64
C ALA A 239 17.26 -6.12 1.38
N ASN A 240 17.67 -5.13 2.18
CA ASN A 240 17.38 -3.73 1.86
C ASN A 240 18.47 -3.22 0.90
N LEU A 241 18.10 -3.00 -0.36
CA LEU A 241 19.02 -2.53 -1.40
C LEU A 241 19.15 -0.98 -1.43
N GLY A 242 18.37 -0.28 -0.60
CA GLY A 242 18.36 1.19 -0.46
C GLY A 242 17.64 1.90 -1.61
N GLU A 243 17.83 3.22 -1.72
CA GLU A 243 17.21 4.07 -2.76
C GLU A 243 17.47 3.57 -4.19
N GLU A 244 18.60 2.90 -4.42
CA GLU A 244 18.98 2.31 -5.71
C GLU A 244 18.39 0.90 -5.94
N SER A 245 17.36 0.50 -5.16
CA SER A 245 16.77 -0.85 -5.21
C SER A 245 16.44 -1.29 -6.63
N ALA A 246 15.83 -0.42 -7.44
CA ALA A 246 15.47 -0.75 -8.81
C ALA A 246 16.70 -1.06 -9.69
N ALA A 247 17.75 -0.24 -9.61
CA ALA A 247 18.97 -0.44 -10.41
C ALA A 247 19.75 -1.69 -9.95
N LYS A 248 19.89 -1.88 -8.63
CA LYS A 248 20.57 -3.04 -8.05
C LYS A 248 19.82 -4.33 -8.36
N ALA A 249 18.49 -4.35 -8.19
CA ALA A 249 17.66 -5.48 -8.55
C ALA A 249 17.78 -5.82 -10.05
N GLN A 250 17.81 -4.82 -10.92
CA GLN A 250 18.00 -5.04 -12.36
C GLN A 250 19.34 -5.70 -12.71
N ALA A 251 20.40 -5.45 -11.94
CA ALA A 251 21.71 -6.09 -12.12
C ALA A 251 21.76 -7.56 -11.63
N ILE A 252 20.85 -7.96 -10.73
CA ILE A 252 20.76 -9.34 -10.24
C ILE A 252 20.14 -10.23 -11.31
N THR A 253 20.94 -11.13 -11.88
CA THR A 253 20.52 -12.04 -12.97
C THR A 253 20.49 -13.51 -12.56
N ARG A 254 20.99 -13.85 -11.37
CA ARG A 254 21.06 -15.20 -10.82
C ARG A 254 20.76 -15.20 -9.33
N PHE A 255 20.11 -16.27 -8.88
CA PHE A 255 19.91 -16.54 -7.47
C PHE A 255 21.23 -16.87 -6.78
N ALA A 256 21.72 -15.91 -6.00
CA ALA A 256 22.92 -16.04 -5.18
C ALA A 256 22.79 -15.09 -3.97
N PRO A 257 21.94 -15.42 -2.97
CA PRO A 257 21.82 -14.60 -1.77
C PRO A 257 23.15 -14.60 -1.02
N ASP A 258 23.77 -13.43 -0.94
CA ASP A 258 25.06 -13.21 -0.29
C ASP A 258 24.87 -12.47 1.04
N ALA A 259 25.30 -13.11 2.13
CA ALA A 259 25.21 -12.55 3.47
C ALA A 259 26.09 -11.30 3.64
N ASP A 260 27.24 -11.22 2.96
CA ASP A 260 28.12 -10.05 2.99
C ASP A 260 27.48 -8.85 2.26
N ALA A 261 26.58 -9.13 1.31
CA ALA A 261 25.74 -8.15 0.63
C ALA A 261 24.39 -7.88 1.36
N GLY A 262 24.20 -8.42 2.57
CA GLY A 262 23.04 -8.16 3.42
C GLY A 262 21.82 -9.05 3.18
N TRP A 263 21.94 -10.12 2.39
CA TRP A 263 20.86 -11.08 2.19
C TRP A 263 20.71 -12.01 3.40
N GLN A 264 19.48 -12.15 3.87
CA GLN A 264 19.15 -13.02 5.00
C GLN A 264 17.83 -13.75 4.75
N VAL A 265 17.68 -14.93 5.36
CA VAL A 265 16.42 -15.69 5.29
C VAL A 265 15.32 -14.92 6.00
N VAL A 266 14.15 -14.78 5.35
CA VAL A 266 12.94 -14.26 5.97
C VAL A 266 12.49 -15.28 7.02
N LYS A 267 12.38 -14.82 8.28
CA LYS A 267 11.88 -15.68 9.35
C LYS A 267 10.35 -15.74 9.27
N PRO A 268 9.74 -16.92 9.45
CA PRO A 268 8.30 -17.07 9.53
C PRO A 268 7.72 -16.39 10.78
#